data_AF-A0A087SLA7-F1
#
_entry.id   AF-A0A087SLA7-F1
#
_cell.length_a   1.000
_cell.length_b   1.000
_cell.length_c   1.000
_cell.angle_alpha   90.00
_cell.angle_beta   90.00
_cell.angle_gamma   90.00
#
_symmetry.space_group_name_H-M   'P 1'
#
loop_
_entity.id
_entity.type
_entity.pdbx_description
1 polymer ?
#
loop_
_entity_poly.entity_id
_entity_poly.type
_entity_poly.pdbx_seq_one_letter_code
_entity_poly.pdbx_strand_id
1 'polypeptide(L)'
;MSVLCREQTLAVWAEREKFEKLGVKLILTVHEWKQREIDAFAPEYWGGAVFYDPERTFYAAVHGGSVKIASKLSLLNPFSTGFKNGRAAYKRGVVKDSNFTGNGVVLGGVLVFKAGGELVYSHAESDFGVHPPMEDLIAGASKAAA
;
A
#
# COMPACT_ATOMS: atom_id res chain seq x y z
N MET A 1 0.07 11.50 -3.14
CA MET A 1 0.19 10.24 -2.35
C MET A 1 1.24 10.41 -1.24
N SER A 2 0.97 9.91 -0.03
CA SER A 2 1.72 10.24 1.20
C SER A 2 3.11 9.58 1.26
N VAL A 3 3.98 10.07 2.16
CA VAL A 3 5.30 9.46 2.45
C VAL A 3 5.16 7.97 2.79
N LEU A 4 4.20 7.61 3.64
CA LEU A 4 4.02 6.24 4.12
C LEU A 4 3.61 5.30 2.99
N CYS A 5 2.71 5.74 2.10
CA CYS A 5 2.32 4.95 0.93
C CYS A 5 3.52 4.73 -0.01
N ARG A 6 4.33 5.78 -0.24
CA ARG A 6 5.52 5.70 -1.10
C ARG A 6 6.60 4.79 -0.53
N GLU A 7 6.83 4.82 0.79
CA GLU A 7 7.76 3.89 1.44
C GLU A 7 7.31 2.43 1.30
N GLN A 8 6.01 2.15 1.49
CA GLN A 8 5.49 0.79 1.32
C GLN A 8 5.69 0.27 -0.09
N THR A 9 5.29 1.06 -1.10
CA THR A 9 5.37 0.63 -2.50
C THR A 9 6.81 0.43 -2.91
N LEU A 10 7.72 1.29 -2.46
CA LEU A 10 9.15 1.14 -2.69
C LEU A 10 9.69 -0.14 -2.02
N ALA A 11 9.32 -0.42 -0.76
CA ALA A 11 9.76 -1.62 -0.05
C ALA A 11 9.28 -2.91 -0.73
N VAL A 12 8.02 -2.96 -1.17
CA VAL A 12 7.47 -4.10 -1.92
C VAL A 12 8.12 -4.22 -3.30
N TRP A 13 8.28 -3.11 -4.02
CA TRP A 13 8.86 -3.11 -5.36
C TRP A 13 10.36 -3.46 -5.39
N ALA A 14 11.09 -3.11 -4.33
CA ALA A 14 12.48 -3.52 -4.15
C ALA A 14 12.62 -5.05 -4.07
N GLU A 15 11.60 -5.74 -3.58
CA GLU A 15 11.55 -7.20 -3.42
C GLU A 15 10.83 -7.91 -4.57
N ARG A 16 10.46 -7.19 -5.65
CA ARG A 16 9.64 -7.73 -6.76
C ARG A 16 10.16 -9.04 -7.35
N GLU A 17 11.49 -9.22 -7.46
CA GLU A 17 12.08 -10.42 -8.02
C GLU A 17 11.72 -11.69 -7.24
N LYS A 18 11.49 -11.58 -5.92
CA LYS A 18 11.04 -12.71 -5.09
C LYS A 18 9.62 -13.13 -5.48
N PHE A 19 8.74 -12.16 -5.75
CA PHE A 19 7.36 -12.42 -6.20
C PHE A 19 7.34 -12.95 -7.64
N GLU A 20 8.15 -12.37 -8.53
CA GLU A 20 8.26 -12.80 -9.94
C GLU A 20 8.78 -14.23 -10.07
N LYS A 21 9.76 -14.63 -9.25
CA LYS A 21 10.26 -16.02 -9.21
C LYS A 21 9.20 -17.03 -8.76
N LEU A 22 8.22 -16.59 -7.96
CA LEU A 22 7.06 -17.38 -7.57
C LEU A 22 5.96 -17.36 -8.65
N GLY A 23 6.12 -16.61 -9.74
CA GLY A 23 5.09 -16.44 -10.76
C GLY A 23 3.94 -15.51 -10.32
N VAL A 24 4.11 -14.76 -9.24
CA VAL A 24 3.10 -13.84 -8.70
C VAL A 24 3.31 -12.43 -9.28
N LYS A 25 2.25 -11.85 -9.83
CA LYS A 25 2.26 -10.49 -10.36
C LYS A 25 1.92 -9.47 -9.27
N LEU A 26 2.73 -8.42 -9.19
CA LEU A 26 2.45 -7.27 -8.34
C LEU A 26 1.64 -6.22 -9.12
N ILE A 27 0.54 -5.75 -8.53
CA ILE A 27 -0.30 -4.69 -9.08
C ILE A 27 -0.52 -3.61 -8.01
N LEU A 28 -0.51 -2.35 -8.43
CA LEU A 28 -0.86 -1.24 -7.56
C LEU A 28 -2.26 -0.73 -7.94
N THR A 29 -3.08 -0.43 -6.94
CA THR A 29 -4.40 0.17 -7.12
C THR A 29 -4.47 1.51 -6.42
N VAL A 30 -5.01 2.52 -7.10
CA VAL A 30 -5.24 3.87 -6.56
C VAL A 30 -6.69 4.28 -6.74
N HIS A 31 -7.31 4.94 -5.76
CA HIS A 31 -8.67 5.48 -5.91
C HIS A 31 -8.75 6.94 -6.35
N GLU A 32 -7.62 7.65 -6.34
CA GLU A 32 -7.52 9.00 -6.89
C GLU A 32 -6.56 8.99 -8.07
N TRP A 33 -7.06 9.37 -9.24
CA TRP A 33 -6.24 9.52 -10.44
C TRP A 33 -6.08 10.99 -10.79
N LYS A 34 -4.92 11.55 -10.49
CA LYS A 34 -4.47 12.86 -10.98
C LYS A 34 -3.18 12.62 -11.74
N GLN A 35 -3.17 12.86 -13.05
CA GLN A 35 -2.04 12.45 -13.90
C GLN A 35 -0.68 12.90 -13.35
N ARG A 36 -0.58 14.16 -12.94
CA ARG A 36 0.63 14.72 -12.29
C ARG A 36 1.09 13.93 -11.06
N GLU A 37 0.17 13.43 -10.25
CA GLU A 37 0.48 12.64 -9.05
C GLU A 37 0.93 11.23 -9.40
N ILE A 38 0.35 10.65 -10.47
CA ILE A 38 0.76 9.35 -11.00
C ILE A 38 2.16 9.46 -11.61
N ASP A 39 2.43 10.48 -12.41
CA ASP A 39 3.75 10.71 -13.04
C ASP A 39 4.85 10.99 -12.00
N ALA A 40 4.51 11.66 -10.89
CA ALA A 40 5.41 11.89 -9.76
C ALA A 40 5.56 10.65 -8.85
N PHE A 41 4.79 9.60 -9.08
CA PHE A 41 4.81 8.40 -8.26
C PHE A 41 5.39 7.20 -9.01
N ALA A 42 4.92 6.92 -10.21
CA ALA A 42 5.44 5.91 -11.11
C ALA A 42 6.21 6.60 -12.25
N PRO A 43 7.43 6.15 -12.59
CA PRO A 43 8.02 4.87 -12.19
C PRO A 43 8.83 4.87 -10.88
N GLU A 44 9.07 6.03 -10.27
CA GLU A 44 10.05 6.20 -9.16
C GLU A 44 9.80 5.26 -7.96
N TYR A 45 8.56 5.17 -7.49
CA TYR A 45 8.17 4.38 -6.32
C TYR A 45 7.41 3.10 -6.67
N TRP A 46 7.13 2.90 -7.96
CA TRP A 46 6.47 1.72 -8.51
C TRP A 46 6.70 1.61 -10.02
N GLY A 47 7.39 0.56 -10.45
CA GLY A 47 7.67 0.32 -11.87
C GLY A 47 6.63 -0.56 -12.59
N GLY A 48 5.59 -1.01 -11.89
CA GLY A 48 4.58 -1.92 -12.42
C GLY A 48 3.32 -1.21 -12.92
N ALA A 49 2.31 -2.01 -13.28
CA ALA A 49 0.99 -1.48 -13.64
C ALA A 49 0.31 -0.80 -12.45
N VAL A 50 -0.37 0.32 -12.74
CA VAL A 50 -1.19 1.08 -11.79
C VAL A 50 -2.63 1.07 -12.29
N PHE A 51 -3.54 0.56 -11.45
CA PHE A 51 -4.96 0.46 -11.74
C PHE A 51 -5.76 1.54 -11.00
N TYR A 52 -6.80 2.04 -11.66
CA TYR A 52 -7.69 3.03 -11.09
C TYR A 52 -8.96 2.37 -10.53
N ASP A 53 -9.24 2.61 -9.25
CA ASP A 53 -10.43 2.13 -8.54
C ASP A 53 -11.26 3.31 -8.02
N PRO A 54 -12.02 4.01 -8.88
CA PRO A 54 -12.81 5.18 -8.49
C PRO A 54 -13.85 4.87 -7.41
N GLU A 55 -14.40 3.65 -7.42
CA GLU A 55 -15.44 3.21 -6.49
C GLU A 55 -14.89 2.74 -5.14
N ARG A 56 -13.55 2.69 -4.99
CA ARG A 56 -12.87 2.19 -3.78
C ARG A 56 -13.26 0.74 -3.44
N THR A 57 -13.57 -0.07 -4.45
CA THR A 57 -13.97 -1.48 -4.28
C THR A 57 -12.83 -2.29 -3.67
N PHE A 58 -11.59 -2.07 -4.09
CA PHE A 58 -10.41 -2.71 -3.51
C PHE A 58 -10.27 -2.35 -2.02
N TYR A 59 -10.40 -1.06 -1.71
CA TYR A 59 -10.30 -0.55 -0.34
C TYR A 59 -11.43 -1.07 0.55
N ALA A 60 -12.64 -1.23 0.02
CA ALA A 60 -13.72 -1.88 0.77
C ALA A 60 -13.45 -3.37 0.97
N ALA A 61 -13.00 -4.08 -0.07
CA ALA A 61 -12.73 -5.52 -0.03
C ALA A 61 -11.65 -5.88 1.00
N VAL A 62 -10.55 -5.12 1.03
CA VAL A 62 -9.46 -5.38 2.00
C VAL A 62 -9.89 -5.14 3.46
N HIS A 63 -10.91 -4.31 3.66
CA HIS A 63 -11.47 -3.97 4.97
C HIS A 63 -12.80 -4.68 5.28
N GLY A 64 -13.09 -5.80 4.61
CA GLY A 64 -14.25 -6.64 4.92
C GLY A 64 -15.60 -6.06 4.46
N GLY A 65 -15.60 -5.28 3.38
CA GLY A 65 -16.80 -4.76 2.72
C GLY A 65 -17.12 -3.29 2.98
N SER A 66 -16.27 -2.56 3.71
CA SER A 66 -16.46 -1.12 3.95
C SER A 66 -15.14 -0.36 3.89
N VAL A 67 -15.14 0.81 3.25
CA VAL A 67 -13.95 1.68 3.20
C VAL A 67 -13.65 2.20 4.60
N LYS A 68 -12.43 1.98 5.09
CA LYS A 68 -11.98 2.52 6.38
C LYS A 68 -11.20 3.82 6.19
N ILE A 69 -11.39 4.71 7.15
CA ILE A 69 -10.77 6.04 7.18
C ILE A 69 -10.09 6.18 8.53
N ALA A 70 -8.80 6.51 8.53
CA ALA A 70 -8.08 6.84 9.76
C ALA A 70 -8.31 8.29 10.18
N SER A 71 -8.28 8.53 11.49
CA SER A 71 -8.38 9.87 12.05
C SER A 71 -7.09 10.65 11.77
N LYS A 72 -7.20 11.86 11.22
CA LYS A 72 -6.05 12.77 11.07
C LYS A 72 -5.35 13.07 12.41
N LEU A 73 -6.07 12.94 13.53
CA LEU A 73 -5.48 13.05 14.87
C LEU A 73 -4.43 11.97 15.14
N SER A 74 -4.50 10.82 14.46
CA SER A 74 -3.45 9.79 14.53
C SER A 74 -2.11 10.39 14.12
N LEU A 75 -2.02 11.16 13.03
CA LEU A 75 -0.77 11.79 12.61
C LEU A 75 -0.26 12.90 13.55
N LEU A 76 -1.04 13.34 14.53
CA LEU A 76 -0.69 14.41 15.48
C LEU A 76 -0.45 13.89 16.91
N ASN A 77 -1.01 12.73 17.25
CA ASN A 77 -0.89 12.15 18.59
C ASN A 77 0.42 11.35 18.71
N PRO A 78 1.38 11.75 19.57
CA PRO A 78 2.68 11.07 19.68
C PRO A 78 2.60 9.60 20.13
N PHE A 79 1.47 9.18 20.71
CA PHE A 79 1.25 7.81 21.16
C PHE A 79 0.65 6.90 20.08
N SER A 80 0.07 7.47 19.02
CA SER A 80 -0.52 6.69 17.92
C SER A 80 0.54 5.98 17.09
N THR A 81 0.10 4.98 16.32
CA THR A 81 0.96 4.29 15.37
C THR A 81 1.26 5.18 14.17
N GLY A 82 0.27 5.90 13.66
CA GLY A 82 0.43 6.84 12.54
C GLY A 82 1.50 7.91 12.78
N PHE A 83 1.55 8.54 13.96
CA PHE A 83 2.58 9.52 14.29
C PHE A 83 3.98 8.88 14.35
N LYS A 84 4.09 7.72 15.01
CA LYS A 84 5.36 7.00 15.15
C LYS A 84 5.90 6.59 13.77
N ASN A 85 5.05 6.04 12.92
CA ASN A 85 5.40 5.65 11.56
C ASN A 85 5.79 6.86 10.71
N GLY A 86 5.00 7.95 10.76
CA GLY A 86 5.33 9.19 10.04
C GLY A 86 6.67 9.78 10.47
N ARG A 87 6.95 9.81 11.79
CA ARG A 87 8.23 10.27 12.33
C ARG A 87 9.38 9.36 11.91
N ALA A 88 9.19 8.05 11.90
CA ALA A 88 10.21 7.09 11.46
C ALA A 88 10.51 7.26 9.97
N ALA A 89 9.48 7.40 9.13
CA ALA A 89 9.61 7.65 7.70
C ALA A 89 10.38 8.94 7.40
N TYR A 90 10.02 10.03 8.08
CA TYR A 90 10.73 11.29 7.97
C TYR A 90 12.22 11.17 8.34
N LYS A 91 12.53 10.45 9.42
CA LYS A 91 13.92 10.21 9.83
C LYS A 91 14.72 9.36 8.84
N ARG A 92 14.08 8.40 8.17
CA ARG A 92 14.74 7.57 7.15
C ARG A 92 15.08 8.38 5.89
N GLY A 93 14.27 9.37 5.53
CA GLY A 93 14.54 10.25 4.39
C GLY A 93 14.54 9.56 3.03
N VAL A 94 13.92 8.38 2.93
CA VAL A 94 13.90 7.56 1.70
C VAL A 94 13.03 8.20 0.61
N VAL A 95 11.91 8.82 1.01
CA VAL A 95 11.00 9.52 0.09
C VAL A 95 11.41 10.98 0.00
N LYS A 96 11.75 11.43 -1.20
CA LYS A 96 12.26 12.79 -1.46
C LYS A 96 11.15 13.81 -1.67
N ASP A 97 10.02 13.35 -2.21
CA ASP A 97 8.86 14.16 -2.52
C ASP A 97 7.58 13.44 -2.10
N SER A 98 6.72 14.16 -1.41
CA SER A 98 5.39 13.67 -1.07
C SER A 98 4.43 14.84 -1.00
N ASN A 99 3.15 14.55 -1.15
CA ASN A 99 2.11 15.51 -0.86
C ASN A 99 0.90 14.80 -0.24
N PHE A 100 0.08 15.61 0.41
CA PHE A 100 -1.22 15.22 0.94
C PHE A 100 -2.34 15.72 0.03
N THR A 101 -2.05 15.92 -1.27
CA THR A 101 -3.02 16.42 -2.24
C THR A 101 -4.02 15.31 -2.57
N GLY A 102 -5.24 15.40 -2.03
CA GLY A 102 -6.28 14.39 -2.20
C GLY A 102 -6.84 13.86 -0.87
N ASN A 103 -7.55 12.75 -0.93
CA ASN A 103 -8.16 12.08 0.21
C ASN A 103 -7.17 11.12 0.90
N GLY A 104 -6.15 11.69 1.55
CA GLY A 104 -5.08 10.96 2.22
C GLY A 104 -5.44 10.31 3.56
N VAL A 105 -6.73 10.07 3.84
CA VAL A 105 -7.19 9.44 5.09
C VAL A 105 -7.79 8.05 4.89
N VAL A 106 -8.01 7.62 3.64
CA VAL A 106 -8.48 6.27 3.31
C VAL A 106 -7.36 5.27 3.62
N LEU A 107 -7.67 4.25 4.42
CA LEU A 107 -6.73 3.20 4.78
C LEU A 107 -6.63 2.16 3.66
N GLY A 108 -5.39 1.79 3.34
CA GLY A 108 -5.09 0.82 2.30
C GLY A 108 -5.04 -0.62 2.84
N GLY A 109 -4.30 -1.44 2.10
CA GLY A 109 -4.02 -2.82 2.47
C GLY A 109 -3.43 -3.60 1.30
N VAL A 110 -3.27 -4.90 1.50
CA VAL A 110 -2.76 -5.84 0.49
C VAL A 110 -3.67 -7.06 0.44
N LEU A 111 -3.96 -7.53 -0.77
CA LEU A 111 -4.67 -8.76 -1.04
C LEU A 111 -3.81 -9.62 -1.97
N VAL A 112 -3.73 -10.91 -1.69
CA VAL A 112 -3.02 -11.88 -2.52
C VAL A 112 -3.97 -13.00 -2.90
N PHE A 113 -4.07 -13.24 -4.20
CA PHE A 113 -4.99 -14.20 -4.79
C PHE A 113 -4.23 -15.31 -5.52
N LYS A 114 -4.77 -16.53 -5.48
CA LYS A 114 -4.43 -17.59 -6.42
C LYS A 114 -4.98 -17.30 -7.80
N ALA A 115 -4.43 -18.00 -8.80
CA ALA A 115 -5.13 -18.16 -10.07
C ALA A 115 -6.55 -18.74 -9.81
N GLY A 116 -7.56 -18.14 -10.45
CA GLY A 116 -8.97 -18.49 -10.20
C GLY A 116 -9.68 -17.64 -9.14
N GLY A 117 -8.97 -16.74 -8.45
CA GLY A 117 -9.59 -15.69 -7.61
C GLY A 117 -9.77 -16.05 -6.13
N GLU A 118 -9.24 -17.19 -5.67
CA GLU A 118 -9.22 -17.53 -4.25
C GLU A 118 -8.27 -16.59 -3.48
N LEU A 119 -8.76 -15.94 -2.42
CA LEU A 119 -7.96 -15.09 -1.54
C LEU A 119 -7.16 -15.95 -0.55
N VAL A 120 -5.83 -15.85 -0.58
CA VAL A 120 -4.92 -16.64 0.28
C VAL A 120 -4.19 -15.82 1.34
N TYR A 121 -4.16 -14.50 1.19
CA TYR A 121 -3.62 -13.59 2.19
C TYR A 121 -4.26 -12.20 2.05
N SER A 122 -4.53 -11.58 3.19
CA SER A 122 -5.02 -10.21 3.27
C SER A 122 -4.41 -9.49 4.46
N HIS A 123 -4.02 -8.25 4.25
CA HIS A 123 -3.60 -7.34 5.31
C HIS A 123 -4.34 -6.01 5.16
N ALA A 124 -5.17 -5.69 6.14
CA ALA A 124 -5.87 -4.42 6.23
C ALA A 124 -5.03 -3.45 7.06
N GLU A 125 -4.73 -2.26 6.52
CA GLU A 125 -4.02 -1.23 7.26
C GLU A 125 -4.88 -0.73 8.42
N SER A 126 -4.46 -0.93 9.68
CA SER A 126 -5.27 -0.55 10.86
C SER A 126 -5.11 0.92 11.28
N ASP A 127 -3.99 1.54 10.90
CA ASP A 127 -3.65 2.95 11.11
C ASP A 127 -2.58 3.34 10.09
N PHE A 128 -2.30 4.64 9.92
CA PHE A 128 -1.37 5.11 8.89
C PHE A 128 0.02 4.45 8.97
N GLY A 129 0.47 3.89 7.86
CA GLY A 129 1.78 3.26 7.72
C GLY A 129 1.87 1.86 8.35
N VAL A 130 0.73 1.23 8.70
CA VAL A 130 0.73 -0.15 9.19
C VAL A 130 0.77 -1.11 8.01
N HIS A 131 1.98 -1.37 7.53
CA HIS A 131 2.27 -2.26 6.42
C HIS A 131 2.31 -3.73 6.85
N PRO A 132 1.99 -4.69 5.96
CA PRO A 132 2.24 -6.10 6.23
C PRO A 132 3.75 -6.34 6.39
N PRO A 133 4.16 -7.26 7.29
CA PRO A 133 5.52 -7.77 7.29
C PRO A 133 5.87 -8.38 5.92
N MET A 134 7.09 -8.15 5.44
CA MET A 134 7.49 -8.61 4.10
C MET A 134 7.49 -10.14 4.01
N GLU A 135 7.89 -10.80 5.09
CA GLU A 135 7.88 -12.25 5.24
C GLU A 135 6.47 -12.84 5.09
N ASP A 136 5.46 -12.20 5.69
CA ASP A 136 4.06 -12.63 5.59
C ASP A 136 3.53 -12.45 4.17
N LEU A 137 3.92 -11.35 3.53
CA LEU A 137 3.54 -11.07 2.14
C LEU A 137 4.16 -12.07 1.16
N ILE A 138 5.44 -12.42 1.33
CA ILE A 138 6.13 -13.44 0.54
C ILE A 138 5.54 -14.84 0.81
N ALA A 139 5.18 -15.14 2.06
CA ALA A 139 4.51 -16.39 2.40
C ALA A 139 3.13 -16.48 1.74
N GLY A 140 2.36 -15.38 1.73
CA GLY A 140 1.10 -15.27 0.99
C GLY A 140 1.29 -15.48 -0.51
N ALA A 141 2.33 -14.89 -1.10
CA ALA A 141 2.68 -15.10 -2.51
C ALA A 141 3.06 -16.55 -2.81
N SER A 142 3.82 -17.20 -1.92
CA SER A 142 4.18 -18.61 -2.05
C SER A 142 2.93 -19.51 -2.02
N LYS A 143 1.96 -19.21 -1.15
CA LYS A 143 0.67 -19.91 -1.12
C LYS A 143 -0.13 -19.70 -2.41
N ALA A 144 -0.05 -18.52 -3.01
CA ALA A 144 -0.75 -18.20 -4.25
C ALA A 144 -0.19 -18.94 -5.48
N ALA A 145 1.10 -19.27 -5.44
CA ALA A 145 1.83 -19.99 -6.48
C ALA A 145 1.67 -21.52 -6.42
N ALA A 146 1.20 -22.05 -5.28
CA ALA A 146 0.98 -23.48 -5.04
C ALA A 146 -0.41 -23.92 -5.49
#